data_AF-A0A261UYL2-F1
#
_entry.id   AF-A0A261UYL2-F1
#
_cell.length_a   1.000
_cell.length_b   1.000
_cell.length_c   1.000
_cell.angle_alpha   90.00
_cell.angle_beta   90.00
_cell.angle_gamma   90.00
#
_symmetry.space_group_name_H-M   'P 1'
#
loop_
_entity.id
_entity.type
_entity.pdbx_description
1 polymer ?
#
loop_
_entity_poly.entity_id
_entity_poly.type
_entity_poly.pdbx_seq_one_letter_code
_entity_poly.pdbx_strand_id
1 'polypeptide(L)'
;MNGSTLRNAGRRRLLAGSAGALATLGLGAAPGTARAQGGTAQAPSGAGPAHATPPTGAAPPSPASKPLPAYVAWKNADAVIVHSSNTIETKRTAFGDGVITPADQLYIRNNVSPPDASILKDRDAWTLGVDGVQTPREITVGELKTMGLVTIAAVLQCSGNGRKFFPHKPSGTPWNVGAAGCVMWSGVPVRQVVEAMGGVAGGARYMTGRGGEILPTGIDANTVMVERSVPLDAMQDALLAWEMNGEPLTLAHGGPLRLVVPGYSGVNNVKYIKRLAFTPEQTRAAIQDVRYRLAPVGAKETSQQPAVWQMDVKSWINGFESEGTLPPGPYVIRGVAFGGMDAVKSVDVSIDGGKTWRQAAFVGPDLGKYAWRQFALRVDLKPGDYVFMSRATDIKGNVQAEYRNENEAGYLNSSWRDHALNIKVSA
;
A
#
# COMPACT_ATOMS: atom_id res chain seq x y z
N MET A 1 1.09 35.23 -43.14
CA MET A 1 1.12 34.03 -44.00
C MET A 1 1.09 32.80 -43.11
N ASN A 2 0.06 31.97 -43.30
CA ASN A 2 -0.12 30.54 -42.97
C ASN A 2 0.32 30.06 -41.56
N GLY A 3 -0.54 29.62 -40.63
CA GLY A 3 -1.84 28.97 -40.78
C GLY A 3 -1.68 27.49 -41.11
N SER A 4 -1.51 26.61 -40.11
CA SER A 4 -1.72 25.16 -40.27
C SER A 4 -2.47 24.58 -39.06
N THR A 5 -3.78 24.55 -39.19
CA THR A 5 -4.71 23.79 -38.36
C THR A 5 -4.67 22.33 -38.80
N LEU A 6 -4.29 21.41 -37.91
CA LEU A 6 -4.50 19.98 -38.12
C LEU A 6 -5.82 19.58 -37.45
N ARG A 7 -6.86 19.47 -38.29
CA ARG A 7 -8.09 18.74 -37.98
C ARG A 7 -7.79 17.26 -38.10
N ASN A 8 -8.10 16.47 -37.08
CA ASN A 8 -8.30 15.03 -37.26
C ASN A 8 -9.60 14.63 -36.59
N ALA A 9 -10.65 14.52 -37.42
CA ALA A 9 -11.97 14.10 -37.02
C ALA A 9 -12.15 12.62 -37.38
N GLY A 10 -12.75 11.87 -36.46
CA GLY A 10 -13.55 10.70 -36.81
C GLY A 10 -12.82 9.36 -36.79
N ARG A 11 -13.00 8.62 -35.70
CA ARG A 11 -13.41 7.21 -35.75
C ARG A 11 -13.97 6.77 -34.39
N ARG A 12 -15.25 7.09 -34.18
CA ARG A 12 -16.12 6.30 -33.30
C ARG A 12 -16.45 5.01 -34.04
N ARG A 13 -16.13 3.85 -33.47
CA ARG A 13 -16.81 2.60 -33.81
C ARG A 13 -17.50 2.08 -32.56
N LEU A 14 -18.82 2.06 -32.67
CA LEU A 14 -19.75 1.30 -31.85
C LEU A 14 -19.42 -0.18 -31.97
N LEU A 15 -19.43 -0.90 -30.84
CA LEU A 15 -19.80 -2.31 -30.81
C LEU A 15 -20.88 -2.44 -29.74
N ALA A 16 -22.13 -2.43 -30.23
CA ALA A 16 -23.30 -2.84 -29.49
C ALA A 16 -23.60 -4.30 -29.84
N GLY A 17 -23.95 -5.07 -28.82
CA GLY A 17 -24.97 -6.12 -28.90
C GLY A 17 -24.57 -7.47 -29.48
N SER A 18 -24.50 -8.47 -28.60
CA SER A 18 -25.26 -9.71 -28.80
C SER A 18 -25.39 -10.45 -27.47
N ALA A 19 -26.53 -10.22 -26.81
CA ALA A 19 -27.11 -11.17 -25.86
C ALA A 19 -27.58 -12.40 -26.64
N GLY A 20 -27.16 -13.60 -26.21
CA GLY A 20 -27.66 -14.88 -26.69
C GLY A 20 -28.14 -15.69 -25.50
N ALA A 21 -29.43 -16.04 -25.50
CA ALA A 21 -30.14 -16.68 -24.42
C ALA A 21 -29.92 -18.21 -24.35
N LEU A 22 -30.24 -18.71 -23.15
CA LEU A 22 -30.51 -20.07 -22.69
C LEU A 22 -30.73 -21.18 -23.75
N ALA A 23 -30.11 -22.34 -23.49
CA ALA A 23 -30.71 -23.64 -23.77
C ALA A 23 -30.52 -24.58 -22.57
N THR A 24 -31.62 -24.81 -21.85
CA THR A 24 -31.83 -25.84 -20.84
C THR A 24 -32.03 -27.19 -21.53
N LEU A 25 -31.26 -28.21 -21.14
CA LEU A 25 -31.61 -29.62 -21.35
C LEU A 25 -31.42 -30.37 -20.05
N GLY A 26 -32.54 -30.61 -19.37
CA GLY A 26 -32.63 -31.63 -18.33
C GLY A 26 -32.95 -32.98 -18.95
N LEU A 27 -32.36 -34.02 -18.38
CA LEU A 27 -32.88 -35.40 -18.43
C LEU A 27 -32.49 -36.04 -17.11
N GLY A 28 -33.49 -36.29 -16.27
CA GLY A 28 -33.34 -37.02 -15.03
C GLY A 28 -33.46 -38.53 -15.24
N ALA A 29 -32.89 -39.29 -14.31
CA ALA A 29 -33.41 -40.56 -13.83
C ALA A 29 -32.82 -40.84 -12.44
N ALA A 30 -33.71 -41.13 -11.48
CA ALA A 30 -33.43 -41.38 -10.08
C ALA A 30 -33.18 -42.90 -9.81
N PRO A 31 -33.30 -43.42 -8.57
CA PRO A 31 -32.20 -43.65 -7.65
C PRO A 31 -31.97 -45.15 -7.33
N GLY A 32 -30.73 -45.52 -7.04
CA GLY A 32 -30.37 -46.87 -6.57
C GLY A 32 -30.03 -46.88 -5.09
N THR A 33 -30.97 -47.31 -4.26
CA THR A 33 -30.76 -47.64 -2.84
C THR A 33 -30.01 -48.97 -2.72
N ALA A 34 -28.87 -49.00 -2.03
CA ALA A 34 -28.24 -50.25 -1.61
C ALA A 34 -28.13 -50.30 -0.08
N ARG A 35 -28.79 -51.33 0.46
CA ARG A 35 -28.88 -51.70 1.87
C ARG A 35 -27.53 -52.09 2.46
N ALA A 36 -27.33 -51.72 3.71
CA ALA A 36 -26.40 -52.38 4.62
C ALA A 36 -26.87 -53.81 4.91
N GLN A 37 -25.95 -54.79 4.80
CA GLN A 37 -26.08 -56.10 5.41
C GLN A 37 -24.81 -56.38 6.23
N GLY A 38 -25.04 -56.66 7.51
CA GLY A 38 -24.03 -57.16 8.42
C GLY A 38 -23.62 -58.57 8.04
N GLY A 39 -22.33 -58.84 8.18
CA GLY A 39 -21.74 -60.16 8.07
C GLY A 39 -20.59 -60.26 9.06
N THR A 40 -20.83 -60.97 10.16
CA THR A 40 -19.83 -61.43 11.11
C THR A 40 -18.93 -62.48 10.44
N ALA A 41 -17.61 -62.32 10.51
CA ALA A 41 -16.68 -63.41 10.22
C ALA A 41 -15.39 -63.26 11.05
N GLN A 42 -14.97 -64.41 11.59
CA GLN A 42 -13.89 -64.62 12.54
C GLN A 42 -12.49 -64.29 11.99
N ALA A 43 -11.63 -63.90 12.92
CA ALA A 43 -10.18 -63.76 12.74
C ALA A 43 -9.47 -65.13 12.59
N PRO A 44 -8.30 -65.14 11.93
CA PRO A 44 -7.19 -65.98 12.35
C PRO A 44 -6.05 -65.13 12.92
N SER A 45 -5.52 -65.65 14.02
CA SER A 45 -4.41 -65.16 14.81
C SER A 45 -3.04 -65.40 14.15
N GLY A 46 -2.16 -64.40 14.24
CA GLY A 46 -0.73 -64.60 14.50
C GLY A 46 0.24 -64.25 13.38
N ALA A 47 0.97 -63.12 13.53
CA ALA A 47 2.42 -63.01 13.29
C ALA A 47 2.95 -61.59 13.64
N GLY A 48 3.79 -61.49 14.69
CA GLY A 48 4.93 -60.56 14.83
C GLY A 48 4.68 -59.05 15.10
N PRO A 49 5.39 -58.41 16.06
CA PRO A 49 5.29 -56.97 16.27
C PRO A 49 6.14 -56.23 15.22
N ALA A 50 5.49 -55.62 14.24
CA ALA A 50 6.11 -54.56 13.45
C ALA A 50 5.88 -53.22 14.16
N HIS A 51 6.97 -52.56 14.57
CA HIS A 51 6.93 -51.18 15.06
C HIS A 51 6.41 -50.25 13.95
N ALA A 52 5.10 -49.98 13.97
CA ALA A 52 4.50 -48.97 13.14
C ALA A 52 4.91 -47.59 13.68
N THR A 53 5.75 -46.90 12.90
CA THR A 53 6.02 -45.48 13.10
C THR A 53 4.70 -44.71 12.95
N PRO A 54 4.29 -43.85 13.90
CA PRO A 54 3.06 -43.11 13.74
C PRO A 54 3.18 -42.20 12.51
N PRO A 55 2.11 -42.05 11.70
CA PRO A 55 2.12 -41.14 10.57
C PRO A 55 2.45 -39.74 11.10
N THR A 56 3.47 -39.13 10.50
CA THR A 56 3.89 -37.77 10.77
C THR A 56 2.67 -36.86 10.70
N GLY A 57 2.41 -36.18 11.82
CA GLY A 57 1.25 -35.33 11.99
C GLY A 57 1.09 -34.38 10.82
N ALA A 58 -0.11 -34.37 10.24
CA ALA A 58 -0.53 -33.34 9.32
C ALA A 58 -0.22 -31.97 9.96
N ALA A 59 0.41 -31.08 9.19
CA ALA A 59 0.62 -29.71 9.61
C ALA A 59 -0.72 -29.15 10.13
N PRO A 60 -0.72 -28.43 11.28
CA PRO A 60 -1.95 -27.86 11.81
C PRO A 60 -2.63 -27.04 10.70
N PRO A 61 -3.97 -27.10 10.59
CA PRO A 61 -4.69 -26.32 9.59
C PRO A 61 -4.26 -24.85 9.72
N SER A 62 -3.91 -24.24 8.59
CA SER A 62 -3.58 -22.82 8.56
C SER A 62 -4.71 -22.05 9.25
N PRO A 63 -4.40 -21.14 10.20
CA PRO A 63 -5.44 -20.41 10.92
C PRO A 63 -6.34 -19.73 9.90
N ALA A 64 -7.66 -19.92 10.05
CA ALA A 64 -8.63 -19.35 9.14
C ALA A 64 -8.38 -17.84 8.99
N SER A 65 -8.32 -17.36 7.75
CA SER A 65 -8.14 -15.94 7.46
C SER A 65 -9.21 -15.12 8.17
N LYS A 66 -8.81 -14.08 8.90
CA LYS A 66 -9.78 -13.18 9.53
C LYS A 66 -10.67 -12.54 8.44
N PRO A 67 -11.98 -12.41 8.68
CA PRO A 67 -12.88 -11.81 7.69
C PRO A 67 -12.58 -10.32 7.48
N LEU A 68 -12.94 -9.81 6.30
CA LEU A 68 -12.87 -8.38 6.01
C LEU A 68 -13.85 -7.59 6.89
N PRO A 69 -13.42 -6.45 7.47
CA PRO A 69 -14.34 -5.51 8.12
C PRO A 69 -15.38 -4.95 7.14
N ALA A 70 -16.58 -4.64 7.62
CA ALA A 70 -17.71 -4.23 6.77
C ALA A 70 -17.38 -3.05 5.84
N TYR A 71 -16.66 -2.02 6.32
CA TYR A 71 -16.31 -0.83 5.52
C TYR A 71 -15.32 -1.09 4.36
N VAL A 72 -14.76 -2.31 4.30
CA VAL A 72 -13.83 -2.79 3.27
C VAL A 72 -14.24 -4.16 2.73
N ALA A 73 -15.52 -4.55 2.87
CA ALA A 73 -16.03 -5.82 2.36
C ALA A 73 -15.96 -5.94 0.82
N TRP A 74 -15.78 -4.82 0.12
CA TRP A 74 -15.58 -4.75 -1.32
C TRP A 74 -14.16 -5.13 -1.78
N LYS A 75 -13.21 -5.32 -0.84
CA LYS A 75 -11.84 -5.73 -1.18
C LYS A 75 -11.78 -7.20 -1.57
N ASN A 76 -10.76 -7.54 -2.37
CA ASN A 76 -10.45 -8.92 -2.69
C ASN A 76 -9.79 -9.59 -1.48
N ALA A 77 -10.54 -10.46 -0.79
CA ALA A 77 -10.06 -11.18 0.38
C ALA A 77 -8.86 -12.09 0.07
N ASP A 78 -8.76 -12.62 -1.15
CA ASP A 78 -7.66 -13.51 -1.58
C ASP A 78 -6.37 -12.74 -1.82
N ALA A 79 -6.44 -11.43 -2.03
CA ALA A 79 -5.29 -10.57 -2.29
C ALA A 79 -4.70 -9.94 -1.02
N VAL A 80 -5.31 -10.13 0.16
CA VAL A 80 -4.94 -9.39 1.37
C VAL A 80 -4.80 -10.26 2.61
N ILE A 81 -4.10 -9.72 3.62
CA ILE A 81 -3.96 -10.28 4.96
C ILE A 81 -4.62 -9.32 5.94
N VAL A 82 -5.65 -9.78 6.65
CA VAL A 82 -6.35 -8.97 7.66
C VAL A 82 -5.63 -9.12 9.01
N HIS A 83 -4.91 -8.08 9.42
CA HIS A 83 -4.24 -8.03 10.73
C HIS A 83 -5.22 -7.65 11.85
N SER A 84 -6.04 -6.63 11.60
CA SER A 84 -7.08 -6.13 12.51
C SER A 84 -8.20 -5.41 11.72
N SER A 85 -9.21 -4.90 12.41
CA SER A 85 -10.27 -4.07 11.79
C SER A 85 -9.74 -2.79 11.13
N ASN A 86 -8.59 -2.29 11.58
CA ASN A 86 -7.98 -1.05 11.08
C ASN A 86 -6.74 -1.30 10.22
N THR A 87 -6.39 -2.56 9.97
CA THR A 87 -5.09 -2.92 9.41
C THR A 87 -5.18 -4.12 8.47
N ILE A 88 -4.95 -3.88 7.18
CA ILE A 88 -5.00 -4.88 6.11
C ILE A 88 -3.78 -4.70 5.22
N GLU A 89 -3.08 -5.80 4.92
CA GLU A 89 -1.85 -5.85 4.12
C GLU A 89 -2.11 -6.46 2.75
N THR A 90 -1.53 -5.91 1.69
CA THR A 90 -1.50 -6.58 0.37
C THR A 90 -0.63 -7.83 0.46
N LYS A 91 -1.11 -9.00 0.01
CA LYS A 91 -0.25 -10.18 -0.11
C LYS A 91 0.90 -9.89 -1.07
N ARG A 92 2.09 -10.39 -0.76
CA ARG A 92 3.30 -10.16 -1.57
C ARG A 92 3.16 -10.66 -3.02
N THR A 93 2.34 -11.68 -3.24
CA THR A 93 1.99 -12.24 -4.56
C THR A 93 0.93 -11.42 -5.30
N ALA A 94 0.20 -10.53 -4.62
CA ALA A 94 -0.93 -9.81 -5.18
C ALA A 94 -0.57 -8.45 -5.80
N PHE A 95 0.69 -7.99 -5.75
CA PHE A 95 1.08 -6.73 -6.41
C PHE A 95 0.87 -6.75 -7.93
N GLY A 96 0.89 -7.94 -8.55
CA GLY A 96 0.66 -8.13 -9.98
C GLY A 96 1.76 -7.55 -10.87
N ASP A 97 1.40 -7.41 -12.15
CA ASP A 97 2.26 -6.94 -13.24
C ASP A 97 1.88 -5.53 -13.73
N GLY A 98 1.06 -4.80 -12.96
CA GLY A 98 0.71 -3.42 -13.21
C GLY A 98 1.51 -2.43 -12.36
N VAL A 99 1.82 -1.25 -12.90
CA VAL A 99 2.37 -0.14 -12.11
C VAL A 99 1.33 0.35 -11.09
N ILE A 100 0.04 0.34 -11.43
CA ILE A 100 -1.02 0.79 -10.52
C ILE A 100 -1.55 -0.38 -9.68
N THR A 101 -1.52 -0.23 -8.37
CA THR A 101 -2.13 -1.16 -7.43
C THR A 101 -3.65 -1.03 -7.48
N PRO A 102 -4.40 -2.12 -7.75
CA PRO A 102 -5.86 -2.11 -7.71
C PRO A 102 -6.41 -1.70 -6.34
N ALA A 103 -7.51 -0.94 -6.33
CA ALA A 103 -8.08 -0.38 -5.10
C ALA A 103 -8.56 -1.48 -4.13
N ASP A 104 -9.06 -2.59 -4.65
CA ASP A 104 -9.52 -3.77 -3.91
C ASP A 104 -8.37 -4.58 -3.29
N GLN A 105 -7.13 -4.29 -3.68
CA GLN A 105 -5.90 -4.93 -3.16
C GLN A 105 -5.06 -3.97 -2.31
N LEU A 106 -5.19 -2.65 -2.50
CA LEU A 106 -4.41 -1.65 -1.77
C LEU A 106 -4.59 -1.80 -0.25
N TYR A 107 -3.48 -1.78 0.48
CA TYR A 107 -3.43 -1.91 1.93
C TYR A 107 -4.31 -0.86 2.67
N ILE A 108 -4.72 -1.20 3.89
CA ILE A 108 -5.43 -0.30 4.80
C ILE A 108 -4.67 -0.16 6.10
N ARG A 109 -4.50 1.09 6.53
CA ARG A 109 -4.10 1.44 7.89
C ARG A 109 -4.94 2.62 8.35
N ASN A 110 -5.59 2.49 9.51
CA ASN A 110 -6.17 3.61 10.26
C ASN A 110 -5.60 3.65 11.68
N ASN A 111 -5.29 4.84 12.21
CA ASN A 111 -4.81 5.03 13.58
C ASN A 111 -5.97 4.98 14.59
N VAL A 112 -7.11 5.53 14.18
CA VAL A 112 -8.38 5.49 14.89
C VAL A 112 -9.44 4.89 13.96
N SER A 113 -10.63 4.58 14.46
CA SER A 113 -11.71 4.09 13.61
C SER A 113 -12.09 5.13 12.54
N PRO A 114 -12.40 4.70 11.30
CA PRO A 114 -12.85 5.62 10.27
C PRO A 114 -14.18 6.28 10.67
N PRO A 115 -14.49 7.48 10.15
CA PRO A 115 -15.79 8.11 10.33
C PRO A 115 -16.91 7.30 9.67
N ASP A 116 -18.16 7.64 10.00
CA ASP A 116 -19.33 7.01 9.40
C ASP A 116 -19.39 7.27 7.87
N ALA A 117 -19.88 6.30 7.10
CA ALA A 117 -19.95 6.40 5.64
C ALA A 117 -20.89 7.52 5.15
N SER A 118 -21.76 8.06 6.02
CA SER A 118 -22.61 9.21 5.71
C SER A 118 -21.86 10.45 5.25
N ILE A 119 -20.57 10.61 5.60
CA ILE A 119 -19.74 11.72 5.09
C ILE A 119 -19.55 11.70 3.56
N LEU A 120 -19.91 10.58 2.90
CA LEU A 120 -19.82 10.42 1.45
C LEU A 120 -21.16 10.63 0.72
N LYS A 121 -22.26 10.89 1.44
CA LYS A 121 -23.58 11.07 0.82
C LYS A 121 -23.63 12.29 -0.10
N ASP A 122 -23.03 13.38 0.34
CA ASP A 122 -22.79 14.58 -0.46
C ASP A 122 -21.32 14.93 -0.36
N ARG A 123 -20.54 14.40 -1.31
CA ARG A 123 -19.08 14.55 -1.33
C ARG A 123 -18.67 16.00 -1.56
N ASP A 124 -19.45 16.74 -2.36
CA ASP A 124 -19.11 18.09 -2.78
C ASP A 124 -19.42 19.10 -1.68
N ALA A 125 -20.38 18.81 -0.80
CA ALA A 125 -20.67 19.61 0.40
C ALA A 125 -19.65 19.45 1.55
N TRP A 126 -18.68 18.52 1.45
CA TRP A 126 -17.65 18.39 2.48
C TRP A 126 -16.80 19.67 2.57
N THR A 127 -16.68 20.23 3.77
CA THR A 127 -15.91 21.46 4.01
C THR A 127 -14.50 21.17 4.54
N LEU A 128 -13.55 21.95 4.02
CA LEU A 128 -12.17 22.04 4.46
C LEU A 128 -11.93 23.44 5.03
N GLY A 129 -11.53 23.56 6.29
CA GLY A 129 -11.00 24.81 6.82
C GLY A 129 -9.56 25.03 6.34
N VAL A 130 -9.26 26.20 5.77
CA VAL A 130 -7.90 26.58 5.35
C VAL A 130 -7.41 27.77 6.17
N ASP A 131 -6.35 27.56 6.95
CA ASP A 131 -5.80 28.53 7.90
C ASP A 131 -4.33 28.86 7.61
N GLY A 132 -3.83 29.97 8.15
CA GLY A 132 -2.42 30.37 7.96
C GLY A 132 -2.13 30.88 6.55
N VAL A 133 -3.15 31.36 5.85
CA VAL A 133 -3.09 32.06 4.56
C VAL A 133 -3.55 33.52 4.74
N GLN A 134 -3.37 34.36 3.72
CA GLN A 134 -3.77 35.77 3.80
C GLN A 134 -5.30 35.95 3.90
N THR A 135 -6.08 35.07 3.28
CA THR A 135 -7.55 35.08 3.36
C THR A 135 -8.09 33.71 3.83
N PRO A 136 -8.00 33.40 5.14
CA PRO A 136 -8.48 32.14 5.69
C PRO A 136 -9.99 31.98 5.49
N ARG A 137 -10.42 30.77 5.11
CA ARG A 137 -11.85 30.44 4.98
C ARG A 137 -12.09 28.94 5.00
N GLU A 138 -13.34 28.57 5.21
CA GLU A 138 -13.83 27.26 4.82
C GLU A 138 -14.10 27.22 3.31
N ILE A 139 -13.84 26.07 2.70
CA ILE A 139 -14.09 25.82 1.29
C ILE A 139 -14.64 24.41 1.10
N THR A 140 -15.66 24.27 0.27
CA THR A 140 -16.26 22.98 -0.07
C THR A 140 -15.44 22.20 -1.09
N VAL A 141 -15.59 20.87 -1.14
CA VAL A 141 -15.02 20.05 -2.22
C VAL A 141 -15.55 20.48 -3.59
N GLY A 142 -16.83 20.87 -3.67
CA GLY A 142 -17.42 21.44 -4.89
C GLY A 142 -16.68 22.69 -5.38
N GLU A 143 -16.37 23.62 -4.48
CA GLU A 143 -15.55 24.80 -4.80
C GLU A 143 -14.11 24.43 -5.16
N LEU A 144 -13.46 23.52 -4.40
CA LEU A 144 -12.08 23.08 -4.67
C LEU A 144 -11.91 22.54 -6.09
N LYS A 145 -12.90 21.81 -6.61
CA LYS A 145 -12.93 21.29 -7.98
C LYS A 145 -12.90 22.36 -9.07
N THR A 146 -13.27 23.61 -8.74
CA THR A 146 -13.24 24.74 -9.67
C THR A 146 -11.88 25.45 -9.71
N MET A 147 -10.99 25.17 -8.76
CA MET A 147 -9.73 25.90 -8.58
C MET A 147 -8.58 25.32 -9.41
N GLY A 148 -8.68 24.04 -9.80
CA GLY A 148 -7.70 23.38 -10.64
C GLY A 148 -7.75 21.86 -10.55
N LEU A 149 -6.93 21.22 -11.38
CA LEU A 149 -6.84 19.78 -11.49
C LEU A 149 -5.40 19.34 -11.75
N VAL A 150 -4.94 18.35 -11.01
CA VAL A 150 -3.73 17.60 -11.27
C VAL A 150 -4.00 16.12 -11.05
N THR A 151 -3.34 15.30 -11.86
CA THR A 151 -3.34 13.85 -11.70
C THR A 151 -1.90 13.36 -11.58
N ILE A 152 -1.58 12.61 -10.52
CA ILE A 152 -0.23 12.07 -10.30
C ILE A 152 -0.29 10.59 -9.88
N ALA A 153 0.71 9.81 -10.27
CA ALA A 153 0.99 8.52 -9.66
C ALA A 153 1.91 8.72 -8.45
N ALA A 154 1.57 8.14 -7.31
CA ALA A 154 2.43 8.17 -6.14
C ALA A 154 2.38 6.86 -5.35
N VAL A 155 3.54 6.44 -4.83
CA VAL A 155 3.62 5.38 -3.82
C VAL A 155 3.02 5.89 -2.52
N LEU A 156 1.99 5.19 -2.05
CA LEU A 156 1.48 5.30 -0.70
C LEU A 156 2.05 4.12 0.10
N GLN A 157 2.95 4.38 1.05
CA GLN A 157 3.56 3.34 1.89
C GLN A 157 3.47 3.70 3.37
N CYS A 158 3.02 2.78 4.21
CA CYS A 158 3.07 2.93 5.66
C CYS A 158 4.53 3.02 6.13
N SER A 159 4.84 3.93 7.06
CA SER A 159 6.17 3.98 7.69
C SER A 159 6.56 2.66 8.34
N GLY A 160 5.60 1.83 8.76
CA GLY A 160 5.85 0.52 9.33
C GLY A 160 6.06 -0.62 8.32
N ASN A 161 6.02 -0.37 7.01
CA ASN A 161 6.24 -1.43 6.02
C ASN A 161 7.64 -2.04 6.22
N GLY A 162 7.72 -3.35 6.46
CA GLY A 162 8.95 -4.06 6.82
C GLY A 162 9.22 -4.17 8.33
N ARG A 163 8.26 -3.81 9.21
CA ARG A 163 8.40 -3.96 10.67
C ARG A 163 8.67 -5.41 11.10
N LYS A 164 8.13 -6.40 10.37
CA LYS A 164 8.31 -7.83 10.69
C LYS A 164 9.79 -8.24 10.80
N PHE A 165 10.68 -7.54 10.10
CA PHE A 165 12.08 -7.89 9.99
C PHE A 165 12.97 -7.31 11.11
N PHE A 166 12.42 -6.47 11.99
CA PHE A 166 13.16 -5.96 13.14
C PHE A 166 13.31 -7.04 14.23
N PRO A 167 14.53 -7.32 14.72
CA PRO A 167 14.84 -8.44 15.59
C PRO A 167 14.26 -8.25 16.99
N HIS A 168 14.17 -7.01 17.47
CA HIS A 168 13.57 -6.67 18.76
C HIS A 168 12.05 -6.72 18.77
N LYS A 169 11.41 -7.05 17.63
CA LYS A 169 9.96 -7.19 17.48
C LYS A 169 9.20 -5.97 18.02
N PRO A 170 9.42 -4.77 17.42
CA PRO A 170 8.70 -3.56 17.79
C PRO A 170 7.20 -3.78 17.92
N SER A 171 6.58 -3.06 18.86
CA SER A 171 5.12 -3.04 18.96
C SER A 171 4.49 -2.54 17.64
N GLY A 172 3.25 -2.99 17.38
CA GLY A 172 2.51 -2.65 16.17
C GLY A 172 2.47 -3.79 15.16
N THR A 173 1.93 -3.50 13.98
CA THR A 173 1.66 -4.54 12.97
C THR A 173 2.96 -5.06 12.35
N PRO A 174 3.18 -6.39 12.32
CA PRO A 174 4.36 -7.01 11.72
C PRO A 174 4.21 -7.08 10.19
N TRP A 175 4.20 -5.91 9.55
CA TRP A 175 4.11 -5.80 8.10
C TRP A 175 5.31 -6.47 7.43
N ASN A 176 5.05 -7.22 6.36
CA ASN A 176 6.05 -7.67 5.41
C ASN A 176 6.33 -6.50 4.44
N VAL A 177 6.10 -6.67 3.14
CA VAL A 177 6.24 -5.61 2.12
C VAL A 177 4.91 -5.01 1.68
N GLY A 178 3.78 -5.57 2.15
CA GLY A 178 2.45 -5.30 1.62
C GLY A 178 1.76 -4.05 2.16
N ALA A 179 2.41 -3.27 3.02
CA ALA A 179 1.87 -1.99 3.51
C ALA A 179 2.24 -0.84 2.56
N ALA A 180 2.15 -1.09 1.25
CA ALA A 180 2.51 -0.18 0.19
C ALA A 180 1.63 -0.42 -1.06
N GLY A 181 1.50 0.61 -1.89
CA GLY A 181 0.94 0.50 -3.23
C GLY A 181 1.18 1.79 -4.02
N CYS A 182 1.23 1.70 -5.34
CA CYS A 182 1.33 2.88 -6.22
C CYS A 182 -0.04 3.13 -6.86
N VAL A 183 -0.60 4.32 -6.65
CA VAL A 183 -1.94 4.66 -7.15
C VAL A 183 -1.95 6.02 -7.82
N MET A 184 -2.93 6.24 -8.69
CA MET A 184 -3.21 7.52 -9.31
C MET A 184 -4.09 8.35 -8.37
N TRP A 185 -3.71 9.59 -8.10
CA TRP A 185 -4.49 10.55 -7.34
C TRP A 185 -4.93 11.69 -8.27
N SER A 186 -6.19 12.09 -8.20
CA SER A 186 -6.70 13.27 -8.90
C SER A 186 -7.35 14.25 -7.92
N GLY A 187 -7.03 15.54 -8.07
CA GLY A 187 -7.44 16.58 -7.14
C GLY A 187 -6.90 17.96 -7.51
N VAL A 188 -7.00 18.90 -6.58
CA VAL A 188 -6.44 20.25 -6.73
C VAL A 188 -5.05 20.34 -6.08
N PRO A 189 -4.03 20.92 -6.75
CA PRO A 189 -2.75 21.25 -6.12
C PRO A 189 -2.94 22.17 -4.91
N VAL A 190 -2.31 21.87 -3.77
CA VAL A 190 -2.40 22.72 -2.58
C VAL A 190 -1.91 24.14 -2.86
N ARG A 191 -0.83 24.28 -3.65
CA ARG A 191 -0.30 25.60 -4.06
C ARG A 191 -1.34 26.50 -4.73
N GLN A 192 -2.27 25.94 -5.52
CA GLN A 192 -3.32 26.71 -6.20
C GLN A 192 -4.42 27.15 -5.23
N VAL A 193 -4.76 26.29 -4.25
CA VAL A 193 -5.70 26.65 -3.18
C VAL A 193 -5.15 27.82 -2.37
N VAL A 194 -3.86 27.76 -2.02
CA VAL A 194 -3.16 28.80 -1.27
C VAL A 194 -3.04 30.09 -2.06
N GLU A 195 -2.68 30.02 -3.35
CA GLU A 195 -2.61 31.17 -4.25
C GLU A 195 -3.95 31.92 -4.32
N ALA A 196 -5.05 31.19 -4.49
CA ALA A 196 -6.40 31.75 -4.49
C ALA A 196 -6.82 32.37 -3.13
N MET A 197 -6.12 32.06 -2.04
CA MET A 197 -6.32 32.63 -0.71
C MET A 197 -5.27 33.70 -0.36
N GLY A 198 -4.61 34.27 -1.39
CA GLY A 198 -3.64 35.36 -1.26
C GLY A 198 -2.25 34.92 -0.82
N GLY A 199 -1.96 33.61 -0.78
CA GLY A 199 -0.67 33.07 -0.37
C GLY A 199 -0.59 32.71 1.11
N VAL A 200 0.53 32.09 1.50
CA VAL A 200 0.81 31.71 2.88
C VAL A 200 1.06 32.96 3.72
N ALA A 201 0.51 33.01 4.94
CA ALA A 201 0.78 34.07 5.89
C ALA A 201 2.24 34.02 6.38
N GLY A 202 2.80 35.19 6.75
CA GLY A 202 4.20 35.29 7.16
C GLY A 202 4.55 34.37 8.34
N GLY A 203 5.73 33.74 8.28
CA GLY A 203 6.29 32.95 9.39
C GLY A 203 5.92 31.47 9.42
N ALA A 204 5.08 30.98 8.49
CA ALA A 204 4.82 29.56 8.37
C ALA A 204 6.07 28.77 7.96
N ARG A 205 6.29 27.62 8.60
CA ARG A 205 7.37 26.67 8.30
C ARG A 205 6.85 25.27 7.98
N TYR A 206 5.58 25.02 8.26
CA TYR A 206 4.95 23.71 8.09
C TYR A 206 3.59 23.83 7.41
N MET A 207 3.24 22.79 6.67
CA MET A 207 1.88 22.49 6.25
C MET A 207 1.32 21.41 7.17
N THR A 208 0.18 21.68 7.80
CA THR A 208 -0.43 20.83 8.83
C THR A 208 -1.83 20.41 8.42
N GLY A 209 -2.04 19.10 8.25
CA GLY A 209 -3.35 18.53 7.87
C GLY A 209 -3.99 17.78 9.03
N ARG A 210 -5.29 18.01 9.26
CA ARG A 210 -6.11 17.33 10.28
C ARG A 210 -7.21 16.48 9.68
N GLY A 211 -7.29 15.23 10.11
CA GLY A 211 -8.38 14.30 9.77
C GLY A 211 -9.72 14.72 10.38
N GLY A 212 -10.79 14.37 9.69
CA GLY A 212 -12.18 14.60 10.08
C GLY A 212 -12.81 13.47 10.90
N GLU A 213 -12.05 12.63 11.58
CA GLU A 213 -12.63 11.64 12.50
C GLU A 213 -13.38 12.32 13.66
N ILE A 214 -14.43 11.64 14.14
CA ILE A 214 -15.13 12.06 15.35
C ILE A 214 -14.26 11.65 16.54
N LEU A 215 -13.81 12.64 17.31
CA LEU A 215 -13.02 12.40 18.50
C LEU A 215 -13.94 12.03 19.67
N PRO A 216 -13.55 11.08 20.55
CA PRO A 216 -14.34 10.75 21.73
C PRO A 216 -14.51 11.95 22.66
N THR A 217 -15.74 12.20 23.11
CA THR A 217 -16.04 13.26 24.08
C THR A 217 -15.29 13.01 25.39
N GLY A 218 -14.72 14.08 25.97
CA GLY A 218 -14.02 14.01 27.27
C GLY A 218 -12.59 13.46 27.20
N ILE A 219 -12.07 13.12 26.01
CA ILE A 219 -10.66 12.78 25.80
C ILE A 219 -9.94 14.00 25.23
N ASP A 220 -8.72 14.28 25.71
CA ASP A 220 -7.87 15.31 25.11
C ASP A 220 -7.63 14.99 23.62
N ALA A 221 -8.08 15.90 22.76
CA ALA A 221 -7.98 15.78 21.31
C ALA A 221 -6.55 15.51 20.85
N ASN A 222 -5.53 16.09 21.49
CA ASN A 222 -4.13 15.88 21.13
C ASN A 222 -3.70 14.41 21.23
N THR A 223 -4.34 13.63 22.10
CA THR A 223 -3.96 12.22 22.29
C THR A 223 -4.42 11.31 21.15
N VAL A 224 -5.56 11.64 20.53
CA VAL A 224 -6.29 10.78 19.58
C VAL A 224 -6.38 11.35 18.16
N MET A 225 -6.28 12.67 17.98
CA MET A 225 -6.47 13.27 16.66
C MET A 225 -5.38 12.85 15.68
N VAL A 226 -5.80 12.64 14.43
CA VAL A 226 -4.88 12.40 13.32
C VAL A 226 -4.56 13.75 12.69
N GLU A 227 -3.53 14.42 13.22
CA GLU A 227 -3.02 15.67 12.68
C GLU A 227 -1.51 15.57 12.46
N ARG A 228 -1.03 15.94 11.28
CA ARG A 228 0.37 15.78 10.88
C ARG A 228 0.90 17.07 10.26
N SER A 229 2.15 17.38 10.58
CA SER A 229 2.87 18.52 10.02
C SER A 229 4.04 18.03 9.17
N VAL A 230 4.15 18.57 7.97
CA VAL A 230 5.29 18.39 7.06
C VAL A 230 5.95 19.75 6.79
N PRO A 231 7.24 19.79 6.43
CA PRO A 231 7.88 21.04 6.02
C PRO A 231 7.09 21.75 4.91
N LEU A 232 7.11 23.08 4.92
CA LEU A 232 6.27 23.89 4.02
C LEU A 232 6.55 23.66 2.53
N ASP A 233 7.78 23.31 2.17
CA ASP A 233 8.18 23.00 0.78
C ASP A 233 7.38 21.85 0.18
N ALA A 234 6.94 20.88 0.98
CA ALA A 234 6.08 19.77 0.54
C ALA A 234 4.74 20.24 -0.05
N MET A 235 4.30 21.46 0.24
CA MET A 235 3.11 22.09 -0.35
C MET A 235 3.20 22.17 -1.89
N GLN A 236 4.40 22.26 -2.45
CA GLN A 236 4.59 22.45 -3.90
C GLN A 236 4.12 21.23 -4.71
N ASP A 237 4.25 20.04 -4.14
CA ASP A 237 3.87 18.77 -4.76
C ASP A 237 2.58 18.18 -4.18
N ALA A 238 2.10 18.70 -3.04
CA ALA A 238 0.90 18.20 -2.38
C ALA A 238 -0.37 18.53 -3.14
N LEU A 239 -1.37 17.66 -3.02
CA LEU A 239 -2.71 17.85 -3.56
C LEU A 239 -3.79 17.45 -2.55
N LEU A 240 -4.98 18.05 -2.72
CA LEU A 240 -6.22 17.63 -2.08
C LEU A 240 -6.98 16.75 -3.07
N ALA A 241 -6.90 15.44 -2.87
CA ALA A 241 -7.44 14.43 -3.78
C ALA A 241 -8.87 14.02 -3.41
N TRP A 242 -9.75 14.00 -4.41
CA TRP A 242 -11.12 13.46 -4.34
C TRP A 242 -11.31 12.20 -5.20
N GLU A 243 -10.32 11.85 -6.03
CA GLU A 243 -10.30 10.65 -6.87
C GLU A 243 -9.03 9.81 -6.67
N MET A 244 -9.19 8.48 -6.71
CA MET A 244 -8.10 7.51 -6.70
C MET A 244 -8.34 6.47 -7.78
N ASN A 245 -7.37 6.26 -8.67
CA ASN A 245 -7.44 5.30 -9.79
C ASN A 245 -8.65 5.52 -10.73
N GLY A 246 -9.04 6.77 -10.98
CA GLY A 246 -10.18 7.08 -11.86
C GLY A 246 -11.55 7.02 -11.19
N GLU A 247 -11.61 6.65 -9.90
CA GLU A 247 -12.86 6.50 -9.15
C GLU A 247 -12.90 7.44 -7.94
N PRO A 248 -14.09 7.92 -7.51
CA PRO A 248 -14.22 8.72 -6.29
C PRO A 248 -13.59 8.01 -5.09
N LEU A 249 -12.85 8.73 -4.25
CA LEU A 249 -12.17 8.13 -3.09
C LEU A 249 -13.16 7.31 -2.23
N THR A 250 -12.82 6.07 -1.92
CA THR A 250 -13.59 5.28 -0.96
C THR A 250 -13.37 5.79 0.46
N LEU A 251 -14.30 5.50 1.38
CA LEU A 251 -14.15 5.83 2.81
C LEU A 251 -12.83 5.27 3.37
N ALA A 252 -12.53 4.01 3.02
CA ALA A 252 -11.36 3.29 3.49
C ALA A 252 -10.03 3.96 3.06
N HIS A 253 -10.02 4.64 1.92
CA HIS A 253 -8.87 5.37 1.40
C HIS A 253 -8.93 6.88 1.63
N GLY A 254 -9.92 7.37 2.38
CA GLY A 254 -9.97 8.72 2.93
C GLY A 254 -10.87 9.69 2.19
N GLY A 255 -11.89 9.22 1.46
CA GLY A 255 -12.91 10.09 0.91
C GLY A 255 -13.69 10.85 1.99
N PRO A 256 -14.33 11.98 1.65
CA PRO A 256 -14.49 12.51 0.29
C PRO A 256 -13.27 13.31 -0.21
N LEU A 257 -12.38 13.73 0.69
CA LEU A 257 -11.18 14.51 0.37
C LEU A 257 -9.99 14.02 1.20
N ARG A 258 -8.83 13.85 0.57
CA ARG A 258 -7.58 13.41 1.21
C ARG A 258 -6.44 14.37 0.89
N LEU A 259 -5.64 14.72 1.89
CA LEU A 259 -4.33 15.32 1.64
C LEU A 259 -3.37 14.22 1.18
N VAL A 260 -2.78 14.42 0.02
CA VAL A 260 -1.73 13.57 -0.53
C VAL A 260 -0.44 14.38 -0.59
N VAL A 261 0.62 13.84 0.01
CA VAL A 261 1.96 14.43 0.05
C VAL A 261 2.91 13.41 -0.60
N PRO A 262 3.15 13.52 -1.91
CA PRO A 262 3.95 12.55 -2.66
C PRO A 262 5.38 12.41 -2.11
N GLY A 263 5.91 11.18 -2.12
CA GLY A 263 7.24 10.87 -1.59
C GLY A 263 7.34 10.82 -0.06
N TYR A 264 6.30 11.22 0.68
CA TYR A 264 6.23 11.12 2.14
C TYR A 264 5.53 9.83 2.58
N SER A 265 5.90 9.33 3.76
CA SER A 265 5.30 8.16 4.37
C SER A 265 3.81 8.37 4.63
N GLY A 266 3.05 7.27 4.59
CA GLY A 266 1.60 7.27 4.50
C GLY A 266 0.86 7.93 5.67
N VAL A 267 1.51 8.12 6.82
CA VAL A 267 0.91 8.86 7.95
C VAL A 267 0.69 10.33 7.60
N ASN A 268 1.53 10.91 6.75
CA ASN A 268 1.44 12.31 6.32
C ASN A 268 0.38 12.54 5.23
N ASN A 269 -0.23 11.47 4.71
CA ASN A 269 -1.26 11.50 3.68
C ASN A 269 -2.65 11.41 4.33
N VAL A 270 -3.07 12.51 4.96
CA VAL A 270 -4.22 12.60 5.89
C VAL A 270 -5.56 12.36 5.19
N LYS A 271 -6.25 11.28 5.59
CA LYS A 271 -7.58 10.89 5.11
C LYS A 271 -8.67 11.86 5.58
N TYR A 272 -9.78 11.93 4.85
CA TYR A 272 -11.00 12.71 5.17
C TYR A 272 -10.63 14.06 5.81
N ILE A 273 -9.72 14.79 5.15
CA ILE A 273 -9.09 15.98 5.72
C ILE A 273 -10.15 17.07 5.93
N LYS A 274 -10.18 17.64 7.13
CA LYS A 274 -11.14 18.67 7.52
C LYS A 274 -10.49 20.02 7.80
N ARG A 275 -9.17 20.04 8.02
CA ARG A 275 -8.40 21.28 8.18
C ARG A 275 -7.05 21.17 7.51
N LEU A 276 -6.65 22.22 6.81
CA LEU A 276 -5.31 22.43 6.27
C LEU A 276 -4.79 23.78 6.76
N ALA A 277 -3.72 23.78 7.56
CA ALA A 277 -3.18 24.98 8.18
C ALA A 277 -1.69 25.16 7.84
N PHE A 278 -1.26 26.40 7.63
CA PHE A 278 0.15 26.73 7.49
C PHE A 278 0.67 27.34 8.79
N THR A 279 1.60 26.66 9.44
CA THR A 279 1.93 26.89 10.85
C THR A 279 3.42 27.16 11.08
N PRO A 280 3.79 28.00 12.06
CA PRO A 280 5.19 28.25 12.40
C PRO A 280 5.85 27.06 13.11
N GLU A 281 5.06 26.23 13.81
CA GLU A 281 5.50 25.02 14.50
C GLU A 281 4.74 23.79 13.99
N GLN A 282 5.29 22.61 14.28
CA GLN A 282 4.57 21.35 14.09
C GLN A 282 3.41 21.26 15.09
N THR A 283 2.35 20.56 14.73
CA THR A 283 1.25 20.26 15.65
C THR A 283 1.74 19.50 16.88
N ARG A 284 1.09 19.76 18.02
CA ARG A 284 1.31 19.07 19.30
C ARG A 284 0.46 17.81 19.45
N ALA A 285 -0.28 17.42 18.41
CA ALA A 285 -0.96 16.14 18.38
C ALA A 285 0.06 15.00 18.65
N ALA A 286 -0.28 14.07 19.52
CA ALA A 286 0.62 12.99 19.94
C ALA A 286 1.08 12.11 18.76
N ILE A 287 0.30 12.05 17.67
CA ILE A 287 0.69 11.36 16.43
C ILE A 287 1.84 12.06 15.67
N GLN A 288 2.10 13.33 15.98
CA GLN A 288 3.24 14.12 15.49
C GLN A 288 4.31 14.27 16.56
N ASP A 289 3.92 14.65 17.77
CA ASP A 289 4.86 15.10 18.80
C ASP A 289 5.66 13.92 19.39
N VAL A 290 5.01 12.81 19.72
CA VAL A 290 5.64 11.69 20.45
C VAL A 290 5.44 10.32 19.81
N ARG A 291 4.79 10.23 18.65
CA ARG A 291 4.73 9.01 17.83
C ARG A 291 5.26 9.32 16.45
N TYR A 292 5.60 8.28 15.69
CA TYR A 292 6.12 8.42 14.34
C TYR A 292 7.46 9.17 14.33
N ARG A 293 8.30 8.87 15.32
CA ARG A 293 9.64 9.41 15.54
C ARG A 293 10.67 8.29 15.42
N LEU A 294 11.83 8.62 14.84
CA LEU A 294 12.96 7.70 14.72
C LEU A 294 13.78 7.74 16.01
N ALA A 295 13.27 7.06 17.04
CA ALA A 295 13.97 6.87 18.32
C ALA A 295 14.95 5.69 18.25
N PRO A 296 16.12 5.75 18.91
CA PRO A 296 16.96 4.56 19.13
C PRO A 296 16.20 3.45 19.86
N VAL A 297 16.54 2.20 19.61
CA VAL A 297 15.93 1.04 20.31
C VAL A 297 16.14 1.18 21.82
N GLY A 298 15.07 0.98 22.59
CA GLY A 298 15.00 1.16 24.03
C GLY A 298 14.73 2.60 24.49
N ALA A 299 14.73 3.58 23.59
CA ALA A 299 14.43 4.97 23.92
C ALA A 299 12.95 5.32 23.70
N LYS A 300 12.41 6.24 24.51
CA LYS A 300 11.08 6.79 24.27
C LYS A 300 11.08 7.70 23.02
N GLU A 301 9.99 7.65 22.27
CA GLU A 301 9.75 8.59 21.17
C GLU A 301 9.48 10.00 21.71
N THR A 302 10.12 11.02 21.14
CA THR A 302 9.96 12.44 21.51
C THR A 302 10.06 13.36 20.30
N SER A 303 9.61 14.61 20.46
CA SER A 303 9.58 15.60 19.37
C SER A 303 10.96 16.08 18.92
N GLN A 304 12.01 15.79 19.69
CA GLN A 304 13.40 16.12 19.35
C GLN A 304 14.00 15.16 18.30
N GLN A 305 13.39 13.98 18.12
CA GLN A 305 13.84 12.99 17.15
C GLN A 305 13.26 13.28 15.75
N PRO A 306 13.93 12.83 14.67
CA PRO A 306 13.39 12.98 13.32
C PRO A 306 12.00 12.34 13.19
N ALA A 307 11.05 13.07 12.60
CA ALA A 307 9.75 12.52 12.24
C ALA A 307 9.86 11.65 10.99
N VAL A 308 8.99 10.63 10.86
CA VAL A 308 8.92 9.81 9.64
C VAL A 308 8.23 10.56 8.49
N TRP A 309 9.01 11.41 7.81
CA TRP A 309 8.57 12.19 6.67
C TRP A 309 8.82 11.47 5.35
N GLN A 310 9.92 11.77 4.67
CA GLN A 310 10.23 11.26 3.33
C GLN A 310 10.52 9.75 3.37
N MET A 311 10.21 9.07 2.28
CA MET A 311 10.55 7.67 2.08
C MET A 311 11.97 7.54 1.52
N ASP A 312 12.70 6.53 1.98
CA ASP A 312 13.99 6.16 1.40
C ASP A 312 13.81 5.40 0.07
N VAL A 313 14.88 5.34 -0.73
CA VAL A 313 14.96 4.43 -1.88
C VAL A 313 14.74 2.99 -1.43
N LYS A 314 13.80 2.31 -2.09
CA LYS A 314 13.38 0.97 -1.69
C LYS A 314 12.88 0.15 -2.88
N SER A 315 13.16 -1.14 -2.83
CA SER A 315 12.63 -2.13 -3.75
C SER A 315 12.37 -3.46 -3.03
N TRP A 316 11.53 -4.29 -3.66
CA TRP A 316 11.41 -5.70 -3.32
C TRP A 316 10.96 -6.49 -4.55
N ILE A 317 11.26 -7.79 -4.51
CA ILE A 317 10.75 -8.78 -5.46
C ILE A 317 9.34 -9.19 -5.04
N ASN A 318 8.41 -9.26 -5.99
CA ASN A 318 7.06 -9.76 -5.77
C ASN A 318 7.08 -11.27 -5.49
N GLY A 319 6.05 -11.78 -4.81
CA GLY A 319 6.00 -13.21 -4.45
C GLY A 319 5.74 -14.10 -5.67
N PHE A 320 6.10 -15.38 -5.56
CA PHE A 320 5.65 -16.43 -6.48
C PHE A 320 4.47 -17.17 -5.84
N GLU A 321 3.53 -17.65 -6.64
CA GLU A 321 2.32 -18.33 -6.15
C GLU A 321 2.63 -19.55 -5.26
N SER A 322 3.73 -20.26 -5.53
CA SER A 322 4.12 -21.48 -4.84
C SER A 322 4.97 -21.26 -3.57
N GLU A 323 4.95 -20.03 -3.01
CA GLU A 323 5.56 -19.65 -1.73
C GLU A 323 6.89 -20.34 -1.39
N GLY A 324 7.89 -20.18 -2.26
CA GLY A 324 9.26 -20.59 -1.95
C GLY A 324 9.69 -21.93 -2.53
N THR A 325 8.83 -22.67 -3.24
CA THR A 325 9.27 -23.84 -4.04
C THR A 325 8.89 -23.69 -5.51
N LEU A 326 9.83 -23.82 -6.44
CA LEU A 326 9.61 -23.71 -7.89
C LEU A 326 10.11 -24.96 -8.61
N PRO A 327 9.48 -25.41 -9.71
CA PRO A 327 10.12 -26.36 -10.61
C PRO A 327 11.35 -25.74 -11.32
N PRO A 328 12.25 -26.55 -11.89
CA PRO A 328 13.36 -26.04 -12.69
C PRO A 328 12.87 -25.45 -14.01
N GLY A 329 13.60 -24.46 -14.53
CA GLY A 329 13.36 -23.86 -15.85
C GLY A 329 13.38 -22.33 -15.87
N PRO A 330 12.83 -21.72 -16.93
CA PRO A 330 12.90 -20.28 -17.14
C PRO A 330 11.89 -19.53 -16.26
N TYR A 331 12.38 -18.51 -15.55
CA TYR A 331 11.56 -17.60 -14.75
C TYR A 331 11.83 -16.14 -15.09
N VAL A 332 10.84 -15.30 -14.78
CA VAL A 332 11.00 -13.85 -14.75
C VAL A 332 10.80 -13.40 -13.31
N ILE A 333 11.89 -12.99 -12.66
CA ILE A 333 11.84 -12.34 -11.35
C ILE A 333 11.30 -10.94 -11.56
N ARG A 334 10.25 -10.57 -10.82
CA ARG A 334 9.58 -9.27 -10.94
C ARG A 334 9.49 -8.58 -9.62
N GLY A 335 9.39 -7.26 -9.64
CA GLY A 335 9.20 -6.48 -8.44
C GLY A 335 8.95 -5.01 -8.72
N VAL A 336 8.98 -4.22 -7.66
CA VAL A 336 8.74 -2.78 -7.70
C VAL A 336 9.87 -2.05 -7.00
N ALA A 337 10.19 -0.85 -7.48
CA ALA A 337 11.22 0.03 -6.91
C ALA A 337 10.79 1.49 -6.97
N PHE A 338 11.05 2.27 -5.93
CA PHE A 338 10.83 3.72 -5.88
C PHE A 338 11.96 4.42 -5.11
N GLY A 339 12.19 5.71 -5.41
CA GLY A 339 13.20 6.54 -4.73
C GLY A 339 12.61 7.52 -3.70
N GLY A 340 11.32 7.41 -3.38
CA GLY A 340 10.64 8.32 -2.47
C GLY A 340 10.41 9.68 -3.10
N MET A 341 11.31 10.64 -2.87
CA MET A 341 11.25 11.98 -3.47
C MET A 341 11.84 12.02 -4.90
N ASP A 342 12.61 11.01 -5.26
CA ASP A 342 13.37 10.93 -6.49
C ASP A 342 12.96 9.73 -7.35
N ALA A 343 13.13 9.84 -8.67
CA ALA A 343 12.89 8.72 -9.58
C ALA A 343 13.94 7.62 -9.38
N VAL A 344 13.57 6.37 -9.68
CA VAL A 344 14.54 5.25 -9.68
C VAL A 344 15.34 5.26 -10.97
N LYS A 345 16.66 5.17 -10.84
CA LYS A 345 17.60 5.09 -11.96
C LYS A 345 17.83 3.66 -12.41
N SER A 346 18.01 2.73 -11.48
CA SER A 346 18.28 1.32 -11.80
C SER A 346 17.85 0.39 -10.66
N VAL A 347 17.69 -0.90 -11.00
CA VAL A 347 17.48 -1.98 -10.03
C VAL A 347 18.44 -3.12 -10.38
N ASP A 348 19.23 -3.52 -9.42
CA ASP A 348 20.01 -4.76 -9.48
C ASP A 348 19.24 -5.90 -8.81
N VAL A 349 19.31 -7.09 -9.38
CA VAL A 349 18.74 -8.31 -8.83
C VAL A 349 19.84 -9.34 -8.63
N SER A 350 19.83 -9.98 -7.46
CA SER A 350 20.69 -11.10 -7.10
C SER A 350 19.83 -12.35 -6.92
N ILE A 351 20.38 -13.52 -7.26
CA ILE A 351 19.77 -14.83 -6.97
C ILE A 351 20.58 -15.71 -5.99
N ASP A 352 21.74 -15.22 -5.53
CA ASP A 352 22.71 -15.97 -4.72
C ASP A 352 23.01 -15.30 -3.37
N GLY A 353 22.05 -14.51 -2.86
CA GLY A 353 22.16 -13.85 -1.56
C GLY A 353 23.05 -12.60 -1.55
N GLY A 354 23.19 -11.94 -2.70
CA GLY A 354 23.88 -10.67 -2.87
C GLY A 354 25.34 -10.80 -3.27
N LYS A 355 25.79 -12.00 -3.68
CA LYS A 355 27.18 -12.23 -4.11
C LYS A 355 27.39 -11.75 -5.54
N THR A 356 26.42 -11.97 -6.42
CA THR A 356 26.43 -11.47 -7.79
C THR A 356 25.14 -10.70 -8.11
N TRP A 357 25.28 -9.66 -8.91
CA TRP A 357 24.19 -8.74 -9.24
C TRP A 357 24.06 -8.61 -10.75
N ARG A 358 22.82 -8.64 -11.23
CA ARG A 358 22.45 -8.39 -12.63
C ARG A 358 21.45 -7.27 -12.66
N GLN A 359 21.69 -6.27 -13.49
CA GLN A 359 20.74 -5.17 -13.68
C GLN A 359 19.46 -5.71 -14.32
N ALA A 360 18.32 -5.40 -13.70
CA ALA A 360 16.99 -5.72 -14.20
C ALA A 360 16.52 -4.64 -15.19
N ALA A 361 15.63 -5.02 -16.11
CA ALA A 361 14.99 -4.09 -17.02
C ALA A 361 13.74 -3.49 -16.35
N PHE A 362 13.46 -2.20 -16.57
CA PHE A 362 12.16 -1.65 -16.20
C PHE A 362 11.06 -2.14 -17.16
N VAL A 363 9.86 -2.35 -16.62
CA VAL A 363 8.68 -2.80 -17.36
C VAL A 363 7.57 -1.78 -17.19
N GLY A 364 6.80 -1.56 -18.26
CA GLY A 364 5.68 -0.61 -18.26
C GLY A 364 6.11 0.85 -18.29
N PRO A 365 5.13 1.78 -18.22
CA PRO A 365 5.39 3.21 -18.31
C PRO A 365 6.16 3.73 -17.09
N ASP A 366 6.86 4.85 -17.29
CA ASP A 366 7.32 5.69 -16.20
C ASP A 366 6.19 6.67 -15.84
N LEU A 367 5.64 6.55 -14.63
CA LEU A 367 4.55 7.40 -14.15
C LEU A 367 5.04 8.60 -13.31
N GLY A 368 6.34 8.88 -13.33
CA GLY A 368 6.95 10.03 -12.67
C GLY A 368 7.67 9.69 -11.36
N LYS A 369 8.40 10.68 -10.84
CA LYS A 369 9.36 10.53 -9.72
C LYS A 369 8.78 9.99 -8.41
N TYR A 370 7.48 10.16 -8.18
CA TYR A 370 6.81 9.70 -6.96
C TYR A 370 6.19 8.29 -7.08
N ALA A 371 6.06 7.79 -8.31
CA ALA A 371 5.61 6.44 -8.58
C ALA A 371 6.75 5.44 -8.39
N TRP A 372 6.41 4.17 -8.25
CA TRP A 372 7.40 3.13 -8.44
C TRP A 372 7.60 2.83 -9.93
N ARG A 373 8.67 2.12 -10.25
CA ARG A 373 8.86 1.41 -11.52
C ARG A 373 8.75 -0.08 -11.25
N GLN A 374 8.12 -0.80 -12.17
CA GLN A 374 8.26 -2.26 -12.18
C GLN A 374 9.60 -2.64 -12.79
N PHE A 375 10.23 -3.68 -12.27
CA PHE A 375 11.44 -4.26 -12.84
C PHE A 375 11.26 -5.76 -13.09
N ALA A 376 12.02 -6.29 -14.05
CA ALA A 376 12.04 -7.70 -14.39
C ALA A 376 13.45 -8.20 -14.74
N LEU A 377 13.77 -9.41 -14.32
CA LEU A 377 14.98 -10.13 -14.71
C LEU A 377 14.65 -11.56 -15.13
N ARG A 378 15.04 -11.94 -16.36
CA ARG A 378 14.96 -13.32 -16.82
C ARG A 378 16.11 -14.15 -16.24
N VAL A 379 15.75 -15.30 -15.68
CA VAL A 379 16.68 -16.29 -15.11
C VAL A 379 16.30 -17.69 -15.61
N ASP A 380 17.27 -18.59 -15.62
CA ASP A 380 17.06 -20.01 -15.85
C ASP A 380 17.51 -20.73 -14.58
N LEU A 381 16.56 -21.37 -13.89
CA LEU A 381 16.78 -21.95 -12.57
C LEU A 381 16.99 -23.45 -12.68
N LYS A 382 18.15 -23.90 -12.21
CA LYS A 382 18.45 -25.31 -11.99
C LYS A 382 18.01 -25.72 -10.59
N PRO A 383 17.80 -27.03 -10.31
CA PRO A 383 17.57 -27.52 -8.95
C PRO A 383 18.60 -26.97 -7.97
N GLY A 384 18.14 -26.52 -6.80
CA GLY A 384 18.99 -25.91 -5.78
C GLY A 384 18.28 -24.83 -4.95
N ASP A 385 19.00 -24.29 -3.97
CA ASP A 385 18.51 -23.23 -3.09
C ASP A 385 19.05 -21.87 -3.54
N TYR A 386 18.14 -20.90 -3.66
CA TYR A 386 18.41 -19.54 -4.11
C TYR A 386 17.93 -18.54 -3.07
N VAL A 387 18.57 -17.36 -3.08
CA VAL A 387 18.15 -16.22 -2.26
C VAL A 387 18.01 -15.01 -3.18
N PHE A 388 16.77 -14.70 -3.51
CA PHE A 388 16.42 -13.61 -4.42
C PHE A 388 16.38 -12.28 -3.68
N MET A 389 17.06 -11.27 -4.21
CA MET A 389 17.17 -9.93 -3.63
C MET A 389 17.09 -8.88 -4.73
N SER A 390 16.60 -7.68 -4.40
CA SER A 390 16.62 -6.52 -5.28
C SER A 390 17.20 -5.31 -4.56
N ARG A 391 17.99 -4.50 -5.27
CA ARG A 391 18.61 -3.28 -4.76
C ARG A 391 18.39 -2.14 -5.75
N ALA A 392 17.64 -1.12 -5.32
CA ALA A 392 17.38 0.06 -6.13
C ALA A 392 18.43 1.16 -5.93
N THR A 393 18.67 1.94 -6.99
CA THR A 393 19.43 3.19 -6.95
C THR A 393 18.57 4.30 -7.55
N ASP A 394 18.47 5.45 -6.87
CA ASP A 394 17.73 6.60 -7.38
C ASP A 394 18.58 7.49 -8.32
N ILE A 395 17.96 8.54 -8.89
CA ILE A 395 18.64 9.47 -9.79
C ILE A 395 19.70 10.36 -9.11
N LYS A 396 19.69 10.46 -7.77
CA LYS A 396 20.70 11.17 -6.98
C LYS A 396 21.87 10.27 -6.57
N GLY A 397 21.79 8.97 -6.87
CA GLY A 397 22.81 8.00 -6.53
C GLY A 397 22.65 7.40 -5.12
N ASN A 398 21.52 7.65 -4.43
CA ASN A 398 21.23 6.94 -3.20
C ASN A 398 20.93 5.48 -3.53
N VAL A 399 21.61 4.57 -2.85
CA VAL A 399 21.48 3.13 -3.04
C VAL A 399 20.76 2.53 -1.84
N GLN A 400 19.80 1.64 -2.09
CA GLN A 400 19.10 0.89 -1.06
C GLN A 400 20.12 0.16 -0.16
N ALA A 401 20.01 0.39 1.15
CA ALA A 401 20.96 -0.14 2.13
C ALA A 401 20.81 -1.65 2.32
N GLU A 402 21.91 -2.31 2.69
CA GLU A 402 21.90 -3.73 3.03
C GLU A 402 21.12 -4.01 4.30
N TYR A 403 21.41 -3.24 5.34
CA TYR A 403 20.76 -3.35 6.64
C TYR A 403 19.85 -2.15 6.87
N ARG A 404 18.77 -2.40 7.60
CA ARG A 404 17.83 -1.35 8.02
C ARG A 404 18.50 -0.43 9.04
N ASN A 405 18.02 0.80 9.12
CA ASN A 405 18.33 1.67 10.26
C ASN A 405 17.51 1.21 11.47
N GLU A 406 18.19 0.74 12.51
CA GLU A 406 17.52 0.32 13.75
C GLU A 406 16.82 1.49 14.43
N ASN A 407 15.56 1.27 14.83
CA ASN A 407 14.78 2.25 15.57
C ASN A 407 13.68 1.56 16.39
N GLU A 408 13.28 2.19 17.48
CA GLU A 408 12.38 1.62 18.50
C GLU A 408 11.09 1.07 17.90
N ALA A 409 10.44 1.85 17.04
CA ALA A 409 9.11 1.55 16.53
C ALA A 409 9.09 0.80 15.17
N GLY A 410 10.27 0.44 14.66
CA GLY A 410 10.42 -0.34 13.43
C GLY A 410 9.89 0.37 12.19
N TYR A 411 10.25 1.64 12.01
CA TYR A 411 9.87 2.46 10.85
C TYR A 411 10.94 2.45 9.75
N LEU A 412 10.49 2.76 8.52
CA LEU A 412 11.30 3.04 7.33
C LEU A 412 12.32 1.94 7.00
N ASN A 413 11.91 0.67 7.10
CA ASN A 413 12.78 -0.42 6.67
C ASN A 413 12.93 -0.42 5.15
N SER A 414 14.11 -0.05 4.67
CA SER A 414 14.52 -0.10 3.25
C SER A 414 15.57 -1.19 2.97
N SER A 415 15.90 -2.08 3.91
CA SER A 415 16.92 -3.13 3.74
C SER A 415 16.65 -4.05 2.54
N TRP A 416 17.58 -4.22 1.61
CA TRP A 416 17.41 -5.24 0.56
C TRP A 416 17.55 -6.68 1.09
N ARG A 417 18.30 -6.87 2.18
CA ARG A 417 18.51 -8.19 2.80
C ARG A 417 17.26 -8.70 3.51
N ASP A 418 16.58 -7.83 4.26
CA ASP A 418 15.36 -8.17 4.98
C ASP A 418 14.23 -8.59 4.03
N HIS A 419 14.16 -7.96 2.86
CA HIS A 419 13.12 -8.26 1.87
C HIS A 419 13.47 -9.45 0.96
N ALA A 420 14.54 -10.20 1.23
CA ALA A 420 14.92 -11.36 0.43
C ALA A 420 13.83 -12.44 0.38
N LEU A 421 13.86 -13.25 -0.68
CA LEU A 421 13.03 -14.44 -0.82
C LEU A 421 13.93 -15.67 -0.91
N ASN A 422 13.72 -16.63 -0.02
CA ASN A 422 14.33 -17.95 -0.13
C ASN A 422 13.49 -18.79 -1.09
N ILE A 423 14.16 -19.33 -2.11
CA ILE A 423 13.53 -20.09 -3.19
C ILE A 423 14.24 -21.42 -3.33
N LYS A 424 13.50 -22.50 -3.12
CA LYS A 424 13.95 -23.86 -3.40
C LYS A 424 13.48 -24.26 -4.79
N VAL A 425 14.38 -24.70 -5.64
CA VAL A 425 14.05 -25.23 -6.96
C VAL A 425 14.09 -26.75 -6.86
N SER A 426 12.94 -27.40 -7.05
CA SER A 426 12.82 -28.86 -6.92
C SER A 426 13.67 -29.58 -7.96
N ALA A 427 14.08 -30.80 -7.63
CA ALA A 427 14.80 -31.70 -8.53
C ALA A 427 13.95 -32.12 -9.73
#